data_AF-A0A2E9WH44-F1
#
_entry.id   AF-A0A2E9WH44-F1
#
_cell.length_a   1.000
_cell.length_b   1.000
_cell.length_c   1.000
_cell.angle_alpha   90.00
_cell.angle_beta   90.00
_cell.angle_gamma   90.00
#
_symmetry.space_group_name_H-M   'P 1'
#
loop_
_entity.id
_entity.type
_entity.pdbx_description
1 polymer ?
#
loop_
_entity_poly.entity_id
_entity_poly.type
_entity_poly.pdbx_seq_one_letter_code
_entity_poly.pdbx_strand_id
1 'polypeptide(L)'
;MGGDMHVRNRSATASGLVLLFLASTLLAFTPTAVADPNVDEMSWYQAQGLSAMFDPQTEVTTITWSNIDQFDSRVAELLDATYSVYRHEGALDASTLSEADLVATVEACTDAVGGGGGTNYLNCRASGTHPGHTVEYPVPPGENALVNYTVTTQMSNGTVYAMFLPGDSVTVVGVQESTQAVRTPYNLIGSFDRVTSSTSLAWTPFHILPGGDVIPTEGPDAATVLVYRSDNVPITRSNVTTMLQSGQAQ
;
A
#
# COMPACT_ATOMS: atom_id res chain seq x y z
N MET A 1 43.11 -58.75 -21.27
CA MET A 1 42.66 -58.66 -19.87
C MET A 1 42.36 -57.18 -19.65
N GLY A 2 41.11 -56.72 -19.82
CA GLY A 2 40.02 -56.75 -18.83
C GLY A 2 40.30 -55.69 -17.74
N GLY A 3 39.47 -54.69 -17.44
CA GLY A 3 38.10 -54.39 -17.84
C GLY A 3 37.73 -52.95 -17.45
N ASP A 4 36.47 -52.61 -17.72
CA ASP A 4 35.77 -51.37 -17.41
C ASP A 4 35.94 -50.87 -15.97
N MET A 5 35.90 -49.54 -15.74
CA MET A 5 34.80 -48.96 -14.97
C MET A 5 34.73 -47.42 -14.92
N HIS A 6 33.50 -46.97 -15.16
CA HIS A 6 32.79 -45.87 -14.50
C HIS A 6 33.17 -44.41 -14.77
N VAL A 7 32.47 -43.86 -15.77
CA VAL A 7 31.83 -42.54 -15.66
C VAL A 7 31.03 -42.48 -14.35
N ARG A 8 31.27 -41.46 -13.52
CA ARG A 8 30.30 -41.00 -12.53
C ARG A 8 30.31 -39.48 -12.44
N ASN A 9 29.47 -38.88 -13.27
CA ASN A 9 29.09 -37.48 -13.25
C ASN A 9 28.19 -37.24 -12.02
N ARG A 10 28.64 -36.49 -11.00
CA ARG A 10 27.78 -36.03 -9.89
C ARG A 10 28.35 -34.77 -9.23
N SER A 11 27.86 -33.60 -9.66
CA SER A 11 27.78 -32.42 -8.78
C SER A 11 26.80 -31.38 -9.36
N ALA A 12 25.52 -31.70 -9.37
CA ALA A 12 24.48 -30.73 -9.74
C ALA A 12 23.18 -30.91 -8.93
N THR A 13 23.26 -31.42 -7.70
CA THR A 13 22.08 -31.69 -6.86
C THR A 13 22.08 -30.97 -5.52
N ALA A 14 23.10 -30.16 -5.21
CA ALA A 14 23.18 -29.45 -3.93
C ALA A 14 22.61 -28.02 -3.98
N SER A 15 22.74 -27.29 -5.10
CA SER A 15 22.27 -25.89 -5.18
C SER A 15 20.75 -25.74 -5.34
N GLY A 16 20.06 -26.72 -5.95
CA GLY A 16 18.61 -26.64 -6.15
C GLY A 16 17.80 -26.76 -4.86
N LEU A 17 18.28 -27.57 -3.91
CA LEU A 17 17.61 -27.78 -2.63
C LEU A 17 17.74 -26.57 -1.69
N VAL A 18 18.87 -25.88 -1.70
CA VAL A 18 19.08 -24.68 -0.86
C VAL A 18 18.21 -23.51 -1.32
N LEU A 19 18.03 -23.33 -2.64
CA LEU A 19 17.11 -22.32 -3.18
C LEU A 19 15.63 -22.63 -2.90
N LEU A 20 15.23 -23.91 -2.88
CA LEU A 20 13.85 -24.30 -2.49
C LEU A 20 13.59 -24.08 -0.99
N PHE A 21 14.59 -24.24 -0.13
CA PHE A 21 14.47 -23.96 1.30
C PHE A 21 14.47 -22.46 1.64
N LEU A 22 15.18 -21.61 0.87
CA LEU A 22 15.12 -20.16 1.02
C LEU A 22 13.82 -19.53 0.46
N ALA A 23 13.20 -20.16 -0.54
CA ALA A 23 11.91 -19.71 -1.07
C ALA A 23 10.72 -20.08 -0.15
N SER A 24 10.89 -21.02 0.77
CA SER A 24 9.83 -21.49 1.69
C SER A 24 9.81 -20.78 3.05
N THR A 25 10.74 -19.87 3.32
CA THR A 25 10.71 -19.02 4.53
C THR A 25 9.99 -17.68 4.32
N LEU A 26 9.52 -17.38 3.11
CA LEU A 26 8.48 -16.37 2.90
C LEU A 26 7.11 -16.98 3.24
N LEU A 27 6.95 -17.39 4.50
CA LEU A 27 5.64 -17.51 5.09
C LEU A 27 5.09 -16.08 5.18
N ALA A 28 4.36 -15.69 4.14
CA ALA A 28 3.40 -14.60 4.28
C ALA A 28 2.50 -15.00 5.46
N PHE A 29 2.64 -14.29 6.59
CA PHE A 29 1.67 -14.35 7.66
C PHE A 29 0.38 -13.74 7.09
N THR A 30 -0.38 -14.52 6.34
CA THR A 30 -1.77 -14.18 6.03
C THR A 30 -2.52 -14.35 7.34
N PRO A 31 -3.04 -13.28 7.96
CA PRO A 31 -3.87 -13.45 9.15
C PRO A 31 -5.05 -14.33 8.75
N THR A 32 -5.13 -15.53 9.33
CA THR A 32 -6.33 -16.34 9.21
C THR A 32 -7.39 -15.69 10.06
N ALA A 33 -8.37 -15.03 9.44
CA ALA A 33 -9.58 -14.62 10.13
C ALA A 33 -10.28 -15.90 10.62
N VAL A 34 -10.28 -16.12 11.93
CA VAL A 34 -11.06 -17.18 12.55
C VAL A 34 -12.45 -16.61 12.80
N ALA A 35 -13.49 -17.30 12.34
CA ALA A 35 -14.84 -17.02 12.82
C ALA A 35 -14.89 -17.41 14.29
N ASP A 36 -14.76 -16.44 15.18
CA ASP A 36 -14.94 -16.65 16.62
C ASP A 36 -16.41 -17.04 16.86
N PRO A 37 -16.70 -18.18 17.52
CA PRO A 37 -18.07 -18.54 17.89
C PRO A 37 -18.74 -17.48 18.77
N ASN A 38 -17.98 -16.56 19.37
CA ASN A 38 -18.47 -15.40 20.10
C ASN A 38 -18.56 -14.17 19.17
N VAL A 39 -19.45 -14.22 18.17
CA VAL A 39 -19.77 -13.05 17.32
C VAL A 39 -20.13 -11.82 18.16
N ASP A 40 -20.74 -12.05 19.32
CA ASP A 40 -21.03 -11.01 20.30
C ASP A 40 -19.74 -10.40 20.90
N GLU A 41 -18.67 -11.16 21.14
CA GLU A 41 -17.38 -10.67 21.63
C GLU A 41 -16.60 -9.91 20.54
N MET A 42 -16.68 -10.38 19.29
CA MET A 42 -16.13 -9.66 18.12
C MET A 42 -16.67 -8.23 17.99
N SER A 43 -17.94 -8.02 18.36
CA SER A 43 -18.60 -6.71 18.24
C SER A 43 -18.00 -5.63 19.15
N TRP A 44 -17.23 -6.01 20.17
CA TRP A 44 -16.64 -5.07 21.13
C TRP A 44 -15.32 -4.47 20.66
N TYR A 45 -14.66 -5.08 19.68
CA TYR A 45 -13.31 -4.70 19.28
C TYR A 45 -13.25 -4.07 17.89
N GLN A 46 -14.34 -4.12 17.14
CA GLN A 46 -14.40 -3.59 15.78
C GLN A 46 -14.36 -2.06 15.73
N ALA A 47 -13.88 -1.54 14.60
CA ALA A 47 -14.07 -0.14 14.24
C ALA A 47 -15.56 0.21 14.11
N GLN A 48 -15.89 1.49 14.29
CA GLN A 48 -17.24 2.02 14.19
C GLN A 48 -17.29 3.21 13.25
N GLY A 49 -18.40 3.36 12.53
CA GLY A 49 -18.62 4.51 11.66
C GLY A 49 -17.58 4.65 10.54
N LEU A 50 -17.07 3.54 9.98
CA LEU A 50 -16.11 3.60 8.88
C LEU A 50 -16.69 4.36 7.68
N SER A 51 -15.96 5.39 7.28
CA SER A 51 -16.25 6.21 6.12
C SER A 51 -15.00 6.38 5.28
N ALA A 52 -15.15 6.35 3.97
CA ALA A 52 -14.08 6.64 3.02
C ALA A 52 -14.60 7.61 1.96
N MET A 53 -13.83 8.65 1.68
CA MET A 53 -14.19 9.69 0.72
C MET A 53 -12.98 10.01 -0.16
N PHE A 54 -13.15 9.82 -1.47
CA PHE A 54 -12.16 10.18 -2.47
C PHE A 54 -12.34 11.66 -2.88
N ASP A 55 -11.25 12.42 -2.85
CA ASP A 55 -11.19 13.76 -3.44
C ASP A 55 -10.52 13.71 -4.82
N PRO A 56 -11.25 13.97 -5.92
CA PRO A 56 -10.68 13.92 -7.27
C PRO A 56 -9.73 15.07 -7.60
N GLN A 57 -9.66 16.13 -6.78
CA GLN A 57 -8.68 17.22 -6.97
C GLN A 57 -7.33 16.84 -6.39
N THR A 58 -7.35 16.18 -5.24
CA THR A 58 -6.16 15.73 -4.52
C THR A 58 -5.90 14.24 -4.69
N GLU A 59 -6.65 13.52 -5.52
CA GLU A 59 -6.47 12.09 -5.82
C GLU A 59 -6.17 11.22 -4.58
N VAL A 60 -6.72 11.61 -3.43
CA VAL A 60 -6.50 10.99 -2.12
C VAL A 60 -7.85 10.55 -1.58
N THR A 61 -7.88 9.34 -1.04
CA THR A 61 -9.00 8.85 -0.26
C THR A 61 -8.71 9.07 1.22
N THR A 62 -9.58 9.84 1.87
CA THR A 62 -9.56 9.98 3.34
C THR A 62 -10.47 8.91 3.94
N ILE A 63 -9.89 8.03 4.74
CA ILE A 63 -10.58 6.96 5.48
C ILE A 63 -10.64 7.35 6.95
N THR A 64 -11.83 7.35 7.54
CA THR A 64 -12.04 7.68 8.95
C THR A 64 -12.89 6.62 9.66
N TRP A 65 -12.62 6.42 10.94
CA TRP A 65 -13.44 5.57 11.81
C TRP A 65 -13.25 5.98 13.27
N SER A 66 -14.05 5.42 14.15
CA SER A 66 -13.93 5.58 15.60
C SER A 66 -13.77 4.23 16.30
N ASN A 67 -13.29 4.28 17.54
CA ASN A 67 -13.37 3.15 18.44
C ASN A 67 -14.81 2.92 18.91
N ILE A 68 -15.07 1.77 19.51
CA ILE A 68 -16.34 1.53 20.17
C ILE A 68 -16.59 2.52 21.31
N ASP A 69 -17.85 2.88 21.51
CA ASP A 69 -18.26 3.82 22.56
C ASP A 69 -18.97 3.16 23.75
N GLN A 70 -18.63 1.91 24.06
CA GLN A 70 -19.27 1.19 25.17
C GLN A 70 -18.53 1.41 26.49
N PHE A 71 -19.26 1.49 27.60
CA PHE A 71 -18.69 1.64 28.93
C PHE A 71 -18.47 0.27 29.58
N ASP A 72 -17.43 -0.44 29.11
CA ASP A 72 -17.10 -1.81 29.53
C ASP A 72 -15.59 -1.96 29.76
N SER A 73 -15.19 -2.81 30.71
CA SER A 73 -13.78 -3.08 31.02
C SER A 73 -12.99 -3.69 29.87
N ARG A 74 -13.66 -4.34 28.91
CA ARG A 74 -13.03 -4.93 27.71
C ARG A 74 -12.43 -3.90 26.77
N VAL A 75 -12.83 -2.64 26.88
CA VAL A 75 -12.18 -1.52 26.15
C VAL A 75 -10.69 -1.39 26.56
N ALA A 76 -10.29 -1.93 27.72
CA ALA A 76 -8.89 -2.04 28.11
C ALA A 76 -8.02 -2.79 27.11
N GLU A 77 -8.59 -3.73 26.36
CA GLU A 77 -7.83 -4.49 25.38
C GLU A 77 -7.51 -3.67 24.13
N LEU A 78 -8.18 -2.52 23.90
CA LEU A 78 -7.83 -1.59 22.83
C LEU A 78 -6.52 -0.84 23.08
N LEU A 79 -6.02 -0.83 24.33
CA LEU A 79 -4.73 -0.20 24.65
C LEU A 79 -3.56 -0.84 23.90
N ASP A 80 -3.65 -2.16 23.66
CA ASP A 80 -2.60 -2.93 22.98
C ASP A 80 -3.08 -3.48 21.62
N ALA A 81 -4.25 -3.03 21.15
CA ALA A 81 -4.81 -3.47 19.87
C ALA A 81 -4.32 -2.59 18.72
N THR A 82 -4.35 -3.16 17.52
CA THR A 82 -3.94 -2.49 16.28
C THR A 82 -5.02 -2.66 15.23
N TYR A 83 -5.41 -1.58 14.58
CA TYR A 83 -6.26 -1.61 13.40
C TYR A 83 -5.43 -1.79 12.12
N SER A 84 -5.95 -2.59 11.20
CA SER A 84 -5.44 -2.70 9.83
C SER A 84 -6.54 -2.31 8.86
N VAL A 85 -6.22 -1.36 7.98
CA VAL A 85 -7.14 -0.86 6.94
C VAL A 85 -6.82 -1.58 5.64
N TYR A 86 -7.81 -2.20 5.03
CA TYR A 86 -7.68 -2.86 3.73
C TYR A 86 -8.54 -2.21 2.67
N ARG A 87 -8.07 -2.26 1.42
CA ARG A 87 -8.74 -1.78 0.20
C ARG A 87 -8.89 -2.94 -0.78
N HIS A 88 -10.05 -3.04 -1.42
CA HIS A 88 -10.29 -4.06 -2.45
C HIS A 88 -11.24 -3.54 -3.52
N GLU A 89 -10.98 -3.83 -4.80
CA GLU A 89 -11.90 -3.51 -5.90
C GLU A 89 -13.09 -4.48 -5.92
N GLY A 90 -14.32 -3.98 -5.78
CA GLY A 90 -15.50 -4.82 -5.62
C GLY A 90 -15.78 -5.22 -4.16
N ALA A 91 -16.48 -6.33 -3.95
CA ALA A 91 -16.97 -6.71 -2.63
C ALA A 91 -15.82 -7.08 -1.67
N LEU A 92 -15.89 -6.55 -0.44
CA LEU A 92 -14.91 -6.81 0.59
C LEU A 92 -15.57 -7.50 1.79
N ASP A 93 -15.25 -8.78 1.97
CA ASP A 93 -15.74 -9.62 3.05
C ASP A 93 -14.66 -10.63 3.48
N ALA A 94 -15.02 -11.55 4.39
CA ALA A 94 -14.08 -12.54 4.92
C ALA A 94 -13.46 -13.43 3.82
N SER A 95 -14.13 -13.64 2.69
CA SER A 95 -13.64 -14.46 1.57
C SER A 95 -12.68 -13.71 0.66
N THR A 96 -12.77 -12.38 0.58
CA THR A 96 -11.92 -11.55 -0.30
C THR A 96 -10.81 -10.82 0.45
N LEU A 97 -10.82 -10.82 1.79
CA LEU A 97 -9.79 -10.14 2.60
C LEU A 97 -8.36 -10.56 2.28
N SER A 98 -8.12 -11.83 1.93
CA SER A 98 -6.77 -12.31 1.56
C SER A 98 -6.23 -11.74 0.24
N GLU A 99 -7.11 -11.20 -0.59
CA GLU A 99 -6.79 -10.56 -1.87
C GLU A 99 -6.74 -9.03 -1.76
N ALA A 100 -7.13 -8.48 -0.61
CA ALA A 100 -7.19 -7.05 -0.38
C ALA A 100 -5.81 -6.46 -0.09
N ASP A 101 -5.59 -5.23 -0.52
CA ASP A 101 -4.38 -4.48 -0.27
C ASP A 101 -4.40 -3.88 1.14
N LEU A 102 -3.33 -4.09 1.90
CA LEU A 102 -3.14 -3.41 3.18
C LEU A 102 -2.75 -1.95 2.92
N VAL A 103 -3.61 -1.03 3.37
CA VAL A 103 -3.43 0.42 3.21
C VAL A 103 -2.62 0.99 4.36
N ALA A 104 -3.00 0.66 5.59
CA ALA A 104 -2.40 1.22 6.79
C ALA A 104 -2.55 0.30 8.00
N THR A 105 -1.69 0.51 8.98
CA THR A 105 -1.76 -0.12 10.30
C THR A 105 -1.66 0.98 11.35
N VAL A 106 -2.63 1.06 12.26
CA VAL A 106 -2.80 2.16 13.21
C VAL A 106 -3.07 1.58 14.60
N GLU A 107 -2.38 2.05 15.62
CA GLU A 107 -2.68 1.65 17.00
C GLU A 107 -4.12 2.06 17.37
N ALA A 108 -4.88 1.14 17.98
CA ALA A 108 -6.28 1.39 18.28
C ALA A 108 -6.45 2.48 19.34
N CYS A 109 -5.48 2.63 20.24
CA CYS A 109 -5.45 3.71 21.22
C CYS A 109 -4.01 4.19 21.43
N THR A 110 -3.67 5.36 20.90
CA THR A 110 -2.33 5.94 21.06
C THR A 110 -2.26 6.80 22.32
N ASP A 111 -1.09 6.83 22.97
CA ASP A 111 -0.81 7.70 24.12
C ASP A 111 -0.85 9.20 23.78
N ALA A 112 -0.72 9.53 22.49
CA ALA A 112 -0.45 10.89 22.00
C ALA A 112 -1.69 11.77 21.86
N VAL A 113 -2.92 11.22 21.88
CA VAL A 113 -4.12 12.06 21.72
C VAL A 113 -4.84 12.30 23.05
N GLY A 114 -4.53 13.46 23.64
CA GLY A 114 -5.50 14.18 24.46
C GLY A 114 -5.66 13.72 25.91
N GLY A 115 -4.64 13.10 26.50
CA GLY A 115 -4.49 13.09 27.97
C GLY A 115 -4.42 11.73 28.65
N GLY A 116 -3.91 10.70 27.99
CA GLY A 116 -3.86 9.37 28.58
C GLY A 116 -2.74 8.48 28.11
N GLY A 117 -1.50 8.97 28.10
CA GLY A 117 -0.33 8.09 28.21
C GLY A 117 -0.28 7.35 29.56
N GLY A 118 -1.38 6.76 29.99
CA GLY A 118 -1.53 6.26 31.35
C GLY A 118 -2.79 5.46 31.50
N THR A 119 -2.71 4.16 31.20
CA THR A 119 -3.49 3.03 31.75
C THR A 119 -5.03 3.13 31.81
N ASN A 120 -5.65 4.26 31.45
CA ASN A 120 -7.07 4.51 31.57
C ASN A 120 -7.74 4.35 30.21
N TYR A 121 -8.06 3.09 29.93
CA TYR A 121 -8.74 2.64 28.72
C TYR A 121 -10.04 3.37 28.39
N LEU A 122 -10.67 4.05 29.35
CA LEU A 122 -11.90 4.82 29.10
C LEU A 122 -11.67 5.99 28.14
N ASN A 123 -10.44 6.48 28.04
CA ASN A 123 -10.07 7.54 27.11
C ASN A 123 -10.06 7.06 25.64
N CYS A 124 -9.90 5.75 25.42
CA CYS A 124 -9.88 5.14 24.08
C CYS A 124 -11.27 5.06 23.44
N ARG A 125 -12.35 5.32 24.19
CA ARG A 125 -13.72 5.31 23.66
C ARG A 125 -13.95 6.49 22.72
N ALA A 126 -14.88 6.35 21.77
CA ALA A 126 -15.24 7.47 20.89
C ALA A 126 -15.84 8.67 21.64
N SER A 127 -16.63 8.47 22.71
CA SER A 127 -17.07 9.58 23.59
C SER A 127 -16.00 10.02 24.59
N GLY A 128 -14.82 9.40 24.57
CA GLY A 128 -13.71 9.73 25.43
C GLY A 128 -12.98 10.97 24.92
N THR A 129 -11.66 10.99 25.12
CA THR A 129 -10.77 12.02 24.56
C THR A 129 -10.13 11.57 23.25
N HIS A 130 -10.37 10.32 22.82
CA HIS A 130 -9.86 9.79 21.56
C HIS A 130 -10.48 10.55 20.38
N PRO A 131 -9.68 11.04 19.41
CA PRO A 131 -10.17 11.90 18.33
C PRO A 131 -10.83 11.12 17.19
N GLY A 132 -10.84 9.79 17.29
CA GLY A 132 -11.07 8.88 16.18
C GLY A 132 -9.78 8.59 15.41
N HIS A 133 -9.92 8.03 14.22
CA HIS A 133 -8.80 7.65 13.38
C HIS A 133 -9.01 8.21 11.98
N THR A 134 -7.91 8.64 11.36
CA THR A 134 -7.89 9.13 9.99
C THR A 134 -6.65 8.57 9.29
N VAL A 135 -6.86 8.02 8.10
CA VAL A 135 -5.81 7.58 7.19
C VAL A 135 -6.04 8.26 5.85
N GLU A 136 -4.97 8.80 5.27
CA GLU A 136 -4.98 9.31 3.90
C GLU A 136 -4.28 8.30 3.00
N TYR A 137 -4.96 7.85 1.96
CA TYR A 137 -4.44 6.94 0.96
C TYR A 137 -4.33 7.68 -0.38
N PRO A 138 -3.12 8.02 -0.84
CA PRO A 138 -2.90 8.48 -2.19
C PRO A 138 -3.25 7.35 -3.16
N VAL A 139 -4.26 7.57 -4.00
CA VAL A 139 -4.70 6.55 -4.94
C VAL A 139 -3.69 6.48 -6.10
N PRO A 140 -3.27 5.28 -6.53
CA PRO A 140 -2.33 5.14 -7.64
C PRO A 140 -2.82 5.84 -8.92
N PRO A 141 -1.91 6.31 -9.77
CA PRO A 141 -2.27 7.05 -10.98
C PRO A 141 -2.90 6.14 -12.05
N GLY A 142 -3.97 6.63 -12.67
CA GLY A 142 -4.71 5.92 -13.72
C GLY A 142 -5.72 4.90 -13.21
N GLU A 143 -6.00 4.92 -11.91
CA GLU A 143 -7.04 4.13 -11.29
C GLU A 143 -8.42 4.57 -11.81
N ASN A 144 -9.30 3.61 -12.03
CA ASN A 144 -10.72 3.85 -12.30
C ASN A 144 -11.52 2.64 -11.81
N ALA A 145 -11.75 2.59 -10.50
CA ALA A 145 -12.29 1.42 -9.82
C ALA A 145 -13.32 1.82 -8.76
N LEU A 146 -14.29 0.95 -8.54
CA LEU A 146 -15.20 1.03 -7.41
C LEU A 146 -14.65 0.14 -6.29
N VAL A 147 -14.11 0.74 -5.25
CA VAL A 147 -13.40 0.03 -4.18
C VAL A 147 -14.15 0.08 -2.86
N ASN A 148 -13.97 -0.94 -2.04
CA ASN A 148 -14.46 -0.97 -0.67
C ASN A 148 -13.29 -0.98 0.30
N TYR A 149 -13.53 -0.42 1.49
CA TYR A 149 -12.58 -0.39 2.59
C TYR A 149 -13.12 -1.17 3.78
N THR A 150 -12.24 -1.85 4.50
CA THR A 150 -12.56 -2.49 5.77
C THR A 150 -11.47 -2.21 6.79
N VAL A 151 -11.85 -2.22 8.06
CA VAL A 151 -10.93 -2.13 9.19
C VAL A 151 -11.07 -3.38 10.03
N THR A 152 -9.95 -4.09 10.21
CA THR A 152 -9.85 -5.26 11.09
C THR A 152 -9.08 -4.88 12.35
N THR A 153 -9.35 -5.56 13.46
CA THR A 153 -8.67 -5.34 14.73
C THR A 153 -7.80 -6.53 15.08
N GLN A 154 -6.51 -6.33 15.28
CA GLN A 154 -5.61 -7.32 15.84
C GLN A 154 -5.37 -7.03 17.33
N MET A 155 -5.62 -8.01 18.18
CA MET A 155 -5.33 -7.92 19.61
C MET A 155 -3.87 -8.27 19.92
N SER A 156 -3.40 -7.95 21.13
CA SER A 156 -2.03 -8.23 21.58
C SER A 156 -1.64 -9.71 21.55
N ASN A 157 -2.61 -10.62 21.62
CA ASN A 157 -2.40 -12.07 21.47
C ASN A 157 -2.27 -12.53 20.00
N GLY A 158 -2.35 -11.61 19.04
CA GLY A 158 -2.26 -11.85 17.60
C GLY A 158 -3.59 -12.20 16.92
N THR A 159 -4.68 -12.37 17.67
CA THR A 159 -6.01 -12.69 17.13
C THR A 159 -6.54 -11.51 16.32
N VAL A 160 -7.04 -11.80 15.11
CA VAL A 160 -7.62 -10.79 14.21
C VAL A 160 -9.13 -10.94 14.16
N TYR A 161 -9.83 -9.87 14.48
CA TYR A 161 -11.27 -9.73 14.38
C TYR A 161 -11.65 -8.89 13.16
N ALA A 162 -12.50 -9.44 12.30
CA ALA A 162 -13.01 -8.80 11.09
C ALA A 162 -14.49 -9.16 10.92
N MET A 163 -15.39 -8.23 11.28
CA MET A 163 -16.83 -8.49 11.27
C MET A 163 -17.53 -8.09 9.97
N PHE A 164 -16.93 -7.17 9.21
CA PHE A 164 -17.52 -6.63 7.98
C PHE A 164 -18.95 -6.12 8.17
N LEU A 165 -19.20 -5.44 9.30
CA LEU A 165 -20.49 -4.79 9.56
C LEU A 165 -20.59 -3.52 8.69
N PRO A 166 -21.57 -3.44 7.76
CA PRO A 166 -21.67 -2.30 6.86
C PRO A 166 -21.89 -0.99 7.61
N GLY A 167 -21.02 -0.02 7.35
CA GLY A 167 -21.01 1.30 7.99
C GLY A 167 -20.21 1.37 9.27
N ASP A 168 -19.76 0.24 9.81
CA ASP A 168 -18.95 0.18 11.02
C ASP A 168 -17.53 -0.26 10.74
N SER A 169 -17.36 -1.48 10.23
CA SER A 169 -16.04 -2.06 9.93
C SER A 169 -15.83 -2.32 8.44
N VAL A 170 -16.85 -2.12 7.59
CA VAL A 170 -16.73 -2.11 6.13
C VAL A 170 -17.59 -1.01 5.51
N THR A 171 -17.17 -0.43 4.40
CA THR A 171 -17.96 0.57 3.66
C THR A 171 -19.31 0.01 3.20
N VAL A 172 -20.38 0.79 3.36
CA VAL A 172 -21.73 0.38 2.91
C VAL A 172 -21.84 0.43 1.38
N VAL A 173 -21.24 1.46 0.79
CA VAL A 173 -21.22 1.71 -0.65
C VAL A 173 -19.77 1.90 -1.04
N GLY A 174 -19.37 1.31 -2.16
CA GLY A 174 -18.02 1.47 -2.68
C GLY A 174 -17.71 2.93 -3.02
N VAL A 175 -16.44 3.29 -2.88
CA VAL A 175 -15.89 4.58 -3.24
C VAL A 175 -15.42 4.49 -4.69
N GLN A 176 -15.93 5.39 -5.55
CA GLN A 176 -15.42 5.51 -6.91
C GLN A 176 -14.13 6.30 -6.87
N GLU A 177 -13.03 5.62 -7.12
CA GLU A 177 -11.70 6.22 -7.24
C GLU A 177 -11.36 6.35 -8.71
N SER A 178 -11.00 7.57 -9.11
CA SER A 178 -10.65 7.89 -10.49
C SER A 178 -9.52 8.91 -10.48
N THR A 179 -8.31 8.47 -10.81
CA THR A 179 -7.11 9.32 -10.85
C THR A 179 -6.64 9.51 -12.28
N GLN A 180 -5.83 10.52 -12.52
CA GLN A 180 -5.22 10.74 -13.82
C GLN A 180 -4.08 9.75 -14.05
N ALA A 181 -4.07 9.12 -15.24
CA ALA A 181 -2.99 8.24 -15.64
C ALA A 181 -1.63 8.96 -15.67
N VAL A 182 -0.55 8.20 -15.47
CA VAL A 182 0.80 8.75 -15.61
C VAL A 182 1.02 9.22 -17.06
N ARG A 183 1.13 10.53 -17.31
CA ARG A 183 1.52 11.11 -18.60
C ARG A 183 3.02 11.41 -18.66
N THR A 184 3.60 11.10 -19.81
CA THR A 184 5.01 11.41 -20.11
C THR A 184 5.27 12.92 -20.00
N PRO A 185 6.45 13.34 -19.50
CA PRO A 185 6.89 14.73 -19.58
C PRO A 185 6.77 15.28 -21.00
N TYR A 186 6.45 16.58 -21.11
CA TYR A 186 6.28 17.26 -22.39
C TYR A 186 7.06 18.57 -22.40
N ASN A 187 7.15 19.22 -23.57
CA ASN A 187 7.94 20.43 -23.77
C ASN A 187 9.42 20.26 -23.37
N LEU A 188 10.06 19.15 -23.75
CA LEU A 188 11.49 18.99 -23.58
C LEU A 188 12.23 20.04 -24.44
N ILE A 189 12.98 20.91 -23.79
CA ILE A 189 13.79 21.96 -24.39
C ILE A 189 15.22 21.77 -23.91
N GLY A 190 16.16 21.78 -24.86
CA GLY A 190 17.58 21.78 -24.58
C GLY A 190 18.21 23.13 -24.92
N SER A 191 19.10 23.61 -24.06
CA SER A 191 19.99 24.73 -24.34
C SER A 191 21.44 24.33 -24.11
N PHE A 192 22.35 24.88 -24.92
CA PHE A 192 23.78 24.65 -24.77
C PHE A 192 24.50 25.96 -24.49
N ASP A 193 25.18 26.02 -23.35
CA ASP A 193 26.07 27.12 -23.01
C ASP A 193 27.49 26.78 -23.47
N ARG A 194 27.99 27.54 -24.45
CA ARG A 194 29.34 27.35 -25.00
C ARG A 194 30.45 27.77 -24.03
N VAL A 195 30.18 28.70 -23.11
CA VAL A 195 31.18 29.21 -22.16
C VAL A 195 31.49 28.14 -21.12
N THR A 196 30.46 27.49 -20.61
CA THR A 196 30.58 26.41 -19.62
C THR A 196 30.65 25.02 -20.24
N SER A 197 30.45 24.90 -21.56
CA SER A 197 30.31 23.64 -22.29
C SER A 197 29.26 22.71 -21.67
N SER A 198 28.16 23.31 -21.20
CA SER A 198 27.10 22.60 -20.48
C SER A 198 25.82 22.55 -21.32
N THR A 199 25.15 21.40 -21.31
CA THR A 199 23.80 21.24 -21.86
C THR A 199 22.81 21.22 -20.71
N SER A 200 21.85 22.15 -20.73
CA SER A 200 20.72 22.16 -19.81
C SER A 200 19.48 21.63 -20.53
N LEU A 201 18.81 20.67 -19.89
CA LEU A 201 17.52 20.16 -20.35
C LEU A 201 16.45 20.61 -19.37
N ALA A 202 15.34 21.13 -19.89
CA ALA A 202 14.16 21.50 -19.13
C ALA A 202 12.94 20.86 -19.78
N TRP A 203 12.01 20.37 -18.98
CA TRP A 203 10.73 19.82 -19.43
C TRP A 203 9.65 20.22 -18.45
N THR A 204 8.39 20.16 -18.88
CA THR A 204 7.25 20.33 -18.01
C THR A 204 6.82 18.96 -17.47
N PRO A 205 6.90 18.71 -16.15
CA PRO A 205 6.28 17.53 -15.56
C PRO A 205 4.76 17.65 -15.72
N PHE A 206 4.09 16.56 -16.10
CA PHE A 206 2.63 16.60 -16.25
C PHE A 206 1.89 16.30 -14.93
N HIS A 207 2.54 15.66 -13.94
CA HIS A 207 1.94 15.47 -12.62
C HIS A 207 2.46 16.47 -11.63
N ILE A 208 1.55 17.30 -11.14
CA ILE A 208 1.64 17.87 -9.82
C ILE A 208 0.94 16.85 -8.94
N LEU A 209 1.69 16.11 -8.12
CA LEU A 209 1.06 15.27 -7.14
C LEU A 209 0.37 16.13 -6.08
N PRO A 210 -0.71 15.63 -5.48
CA PRO A 210 -1.42 16.31 -4.40
C PRO A 210 -0.45 16.67 -3.27
N GLY A 211 -0.47 17.92 -2.81
CA GLY A 211 0.41 18.41 -1.74
C GLY A 211 1.66 19.20 -2.18
N GLY A 212 1.94 19.26 -3.50
CA GLY A 212 2.95 20.14 -4.07
C GLY A 212 4.29 19.44 -4.37
N ASP A 213 4.63 19.44 -5.65
CA ASP A 213 5.97 19.42 -6.25
C ASP A 213 6.99 18.36 -5.83
N VAL A 214 6.59 17.13 -5.48
CA VAL A 214 7.55 16.02 -5.44
C VAL A 214 6.94 14.77 -6.05
N ILE A 215 7.39 14.41 -7.26
CA ILE A 215 7.25 13.04 -7.77
C ILE A 215 8.10 12.15 -6.84
N PRO A 216 7.53 11.10 -6.21
CA PRO A 216 8.28 10.24 -5.32
C PRO A 216 9.45 9.65 -6.09
N THR A 217 10.61 9.60 -5.46
CA THR A 217 11.77 8.87 -6.01
C THR A 217 11.86 7.45 -5.45
N GLU A 218 10.98 7.12 -4.50
CA GLU A 218 10.91 5.83 -3.81
C GLU A 218 9.44 5.43 -3.61
N GLY A 219 9.15 4.13 -3.52
CA GLY A 219 7.79 3.60 -3.36
C GLY A 219 7.08 3.23 -4.68
N PRO A 220 5.85 2.72 -4.61
CA PRO A 220 5.08 2.23 -5.76
C PRO A 220 4.73 3.33 -6.77
N ASP A 221 4.60 4.58 -6.32
CA ASP A 221 4.31 5.75 -7.17
C ASP A 221 5.57 6.50 -7.63
N ALA A 222 6.75 5.90 -7.43
CA ALA A 222 8.00 6.52 -7.85
C ALA A 222 8.14 6.52 -9.38
N ALA A 223 8.41 7.68 -9.97
CA ALA A 223 8.70 7.77 -11.40
C ALA A 223 10.20 7.87 -11.65
N THR A 224 10.73 6.96 -12.44
CA THR A 224 12.10 7.07 -12.97
C THR A 224 12.04 7.77 -14.32
N VAL A 225 12.66 8.95 -14.42
CA VAL A 225 12.86 9.65 -15.69
C VAL A 225 14.23 9.26 -16.25
N LEU A 226 14.22 8.55 -17.39
CA LEU A 226 15.43 8.21 -18.12
C LEU A 226 15.63 9.22 -19.26
N VAL A 227 16.81 9.85 -19.28
CA VAL A 227 17.19 10.81 -20.32
C VAL A 227 18.24 10.14 -21.21
N TYR A 228 17.94 10.04 -22.49
CA TYR A 228 18.82 9.43 -23.48
C TYR A 228 19.36 10.47 -24.47
N ARG A 229 20.63 10.33 -24.83
CA ARG A 229 21.32 11.11 -25.86
C ARG A 229 21.69 10.22 -27.04
N SER A 230 21.62 10.79 -28.24
CA SER A 230 22.19 10.22 -29.47
C SER A 230 23.03 11.28 -30.15
N ASP A 231 24.23 10.90 -30.59
CA ASP A 231 25.21 11.86 -31.11
C ASP A 231 25.05 12.12 -32.62
N ASN A 232 24.48 11.17 -33.37
CA ASN A 232 24.50 11.20 -34.85
C ASN A 232 23.15 10.93 -35.52
N VAL A 233 22.12 10.56 -34.76
CA VAL A 233 20.80 10.22 -35.29
C VAL A 233 19.73 10.91 -34.45
N PRO A 234 18.83 11.72 -35.04
CA PRO A 234 17.71 12.29 -34.31
C PRO A 234 16.84 11.19 -33.71
N ILE A 235 16.55 11.28 -32.41
CA ILE A 235 15.60 10.39 -31.74
C ILE A 235 14.19 10.80 -32.16
N THR A 236 13.41 9.86 -32.67
CA THR A 236 12.03 10.04 -33.09
C THR A 236 11.16 8.91 -32.52
N ARG A 237 9.84 9.11 -32.54
CA ARG A 237 8.89 8.06 -32.14
C ARG A 237 9.07 6.76 -32.93
N SER A 238 9.52 6.84 -34.19
CA SER A 238 9.64 5.68 -35.07
C SER A 238 10.95 4.91 -34.90
N ASN A 239 11.99 5.50 -34.31
CA ASN A 239 13.30 4.85 -34.19
C ASN A 239 13.78 4.61 -32.74
N VAL A 240 13.13 5.22 -31.73
CA VAL A 240 13.60 5.18 -30.33
C VAL A 240 13.75 3.76 -29.80
N THR A 241 12.80 2.86 -30.06
CA THR A 241 12.87 1.46 -29.60
C THR A 241 14.10 0.74 -30.16
N THR A 242 14.36 0.89 -31.45
CA THR A 242 15.53 0.30 -32.11
C THR A 242 16.83 0.90 -31.58
N MET A 243 16.87 2.23 -31.39
CA MET A 243 18.05 2.93 -30.90
C MET A 243 18.43 2.57 -29.47
N LEU A 244 17.44 2.35 -28.60
CA LEU A 244 17.67 1.86 -27.23
C LEU A 244 18.19 0.43 -27.22
N GLN A 245 17.64 -0.46 -28.07
CA GLN A 245 18.08 -1.85 -28.17
C GLN A 245 19.48 -1.99 -28.77
N SER A 246 19.84 -1.13 -29.72
CA SER A 246 21.14 -1.13 -30.38
C SER A 246 22.23 -0.35 -29.61
N GLY A 247 21.87 0.33 -28.52
CA GLY A 247 22.77 1.18 -27.74
C GLY A 247 23.19 2.47 -28.46
N GLN A 248 22.45 2.89 -29.48
CA GLN A 248 22.65 4.15 -30.20
C GLN A 248 22.03 5.35 -29.48
N ALA A 249 21.13 5.12 -28.54
CA ALA A 249 20.66 6.08 -27.56
C ALA A 249 21.10 5.60 -26.17
N GLN A 250 21.82 6.45 -25.42
CA GLN A 250 22.39 6.15 -24.10
C GLN A 250 22.06 7.23 -23.08
#